data_AF-A0A7W0NSL9-F1
#
_entry.id   AF-A0A7W0NSL9-F1
#
_cell.length_a   1.000
_cell.length_b   1.000
_cell.length_c   1.000
_cell.angle_alpha   90.00
_cell.angle_beta   90.00
_cell.angle_gamma   90.00
#
_symmetry.space_group_name_H-M   'P 1'
#
loop_
_entity.id
_entity.type
_entity.pdbx_description
1 polymer ?
#
loop_
_entity_poly.entity_id
_entity_poly.type
_entity_poly.pdbx_seq_one_letter_code
_entity_poly.pdbx_strand_id
1 'polypeptide(L)'
;MTDVETLIADLPDRDAPRRFLSSLEEQHPRDAAKLRKNDGLLSDVLTLAAFSPLLSATLLQNPDYLWWLNRKRREPAVRTKDELLEALGRFVLTHSDVDLHTQLARFRRRELLRVFLGDVRRLMTIAEITEDISNLADAILETALRAARQEMDNRYGAPQLPDRKGRKTHADFCIVSLGKLGSRELNYSSDIDLLFLYSAEGETTGRGTRGKLTNREYFIKLSETVVRIVGQQTGEGAAYRVDLRLRPHGRVGPMSISVADCARYYKTEARDWERQVLIRSRGSAGDPDLYKQFFEDVEDVVFVSGSGSAPYERETPFRMRSGSLAMNDSSNDLTTEKPDTNEPSRQRTPLPPLLRKESSVVAKAALESVRRSKQLIDNEQNFGAEFNVKLGRGGIREIEFIAQALQLAYGGSDPWLRSPHTLISLSRLADRGLIGEAELTELFNAYDFLRRLEHVLQMENGLQTHTVPVEPRRRGLVGRRMRCETLENFNRELDRHTTSVHRIFARVFQSVPPASAGEFLSDPGSAVEVLGSEEGLPQRRKDAEEKLESAVALSAFPVVATGRTPIDHAPANGGGR
;
A
#
# COMPACT_ATOMS: atom_id res chain seq x y z
N MET A 1 -12.64 33.72 18.66
CA MET A 1 -13.03 32.31 18.47
C MET A 1 -13.42 32.18 17.03
N THR A 2 -12.81 31.27 16.27
CA THR A 2 -13.24 31.01 14.90
C THR A 2 -14.68 30.49 14.92
N ASP A 3 -15.53 31.05 14.05
CA ASP A 3 -16.90 30.58 13.90
C ASP A 3 -16.89 29.18 13.27
N VAL A 4 -17.47 28.21 13.97
CA VAL A 4 -17.51 26.79 13.56
C VAL A 4 -18.25 26.64 12.23
N GLU A 5 -19.31 27.41 12.02
CA GLU A 5 -20.10 27.33 10.79
C GLU A 5 -19.31 27.83 9.58
N THR A 6 -18.47 28.85 9.78
CA THR A 6 -17.51 29.30 8.76
C THR A 6 -16.52 28.19 8.37
N LEU A 7 -16.03 27.38 9.33
CA LEU A 7 -15.13 26.25 9.02
C LEU A 7 -15.83 25.08 8.30
N ILE A 8 -17.14 24.92 8.51
CA ILE A 8 -17.93 23.83 7.93
C ILE A 8 -18.44 24.18 6.53
N ALA A 9 -18.63 25.47 6.21
CA ALA A 9 -19.24 25.94 4.97
C ALA A 9 -18.59 25.35 3.70
N ASP A 10 -17.26 25.21 3.70
CA ASP A 10 -16.47 24.76 2.55
C ASP A 10 -16.16 23.24 2.57
N LEU A 11 -16.65 22.51 3.58
CA LEU A 11 -16.45 21.06 3.67
C LEU A 11 -17.43 20.29 2.77
N PRO A 12 -17.02 19.13 2.22
CA PRO A 12 -17.83 18.38 1.25
C PRO A 12 -19.10 17.76 1.84
N ASP A 13 -19.04 17.34 3.11
CA ASP A 13 -20.19 16.98 3.94
C ASP A 13 -20.25 17.95 5.11
N ARG A 14 -21.32 18.75 5.16
CA ARG A 14 -21.50 19.78 6.20
C ARG A 14 -22.15 19.21 7.45
N ASP A 15 -22.86 18.09 7.34
CA ASP A 15 -23.62 17.53 8.45
C ASP A 15 -22.78 16.56 9.27
N ALA A 16 -21.84 15.84 8.65
CA ALA A 16 -20.97 14.92 9.37
C ALA A 16 -20.10 15.62 10.45
N PRO A 17 -19.45 16.77 10.21
CA PRO A 17 -18.71 17.50 11.24
C PRO A 17 -19.61 18.01 12.36
N ARG A 18 -20.85 18.45 12.06
CA ARG A 18 -21.82 18.89 13.08
C ARG A 18 -22.23 17.73 13.98
N ARG A 19 -22.56 16.58 13.40
CA ARG A 19 -22.86 15.35 14.17
C ARG A 19 -21.67 14.95 15.05
N PHE A 20 -20.46 14.96 14.49
CA PHE A 20 -19.25 14.65 15.25
C PHE A 20 -19.06 15.59 16.46
N LEU A 21 -19.17 16.90 16.28
CA LEU A 21 -19.04 17.87 17.39
C LEU A 21 -20.10 17.65 18.46
N SER A 22 -21.36 17.44 18.06
CA SER A 22 -22.45 17.15 19.00
C SER A 22 -22.14 15.90 19.82
N SER A 23 -21.71 14.81 19.19
CA SER A 23 -21.33 13.58 19.90
C SER A 23 -20.11 13.77 20.79
N LEU A 24 -19.12 14.56 20.37
CA LEU A 24 -17.94 14.86 21.18
C LEU A 24 -18.30 15.69 22.42
N GLU A 25 -19.24 16.63 22.30
CA GLU A 25 -19.73 17.44 23.42
C GLU A 25 -20.50 16.63 24.44
N GLU A 26 -21.30 15.68 23.98
CA GLU A 26 -22.06 14.78 24.84
C GLU A 26 -21.15 13.77 25.55
N GLN A 27 -20.25 13.10 24.83
CA GLN A 27 -19.44 12.00 25.36
C GLN A 27 -18.16 12.48 26.05
N HIS A 28 -17.55 13.56 25.55
CA HIS A 28 -16.25 14.08 26.00
C HIS A 28 -16.24 15.62 26.13
N PRO A 29 -17.10 16.21 26.99
CA PRO A 29 -17.31 17.66 27.06
C PRO A 29 -16.03 18.47 27.33
N ARG A 30 -15.09 17.90 28.09
CA ARG A 30 -13.79 18.54 28.38
C ARG A 30 -12.92 18.63 27.14
N ASP A 31 -12.88 17.59 26.31
CA ASP A 31 -12.09 17.58 25.08
C ASP A 31 -12.72 18.46 24.02
N ALA A 32 -14.06 18.46 23.90
CA ALA A 32 -14.78 19.40 23.04
C ALA A 32 -14.47 20.87 23.39
N ALA A 33 -14.54 21.24 24.67
CA ALA A 33 -14.25 22.59 25.13
C ALA A 33 -12.79 23.01 24.86
N LYS A 34 -11.84 22.08 24.98
CA LYS A 34 -10.43 22.34 24.64
C LYS A 34 -10.22 22.44 23.13
N LEU A 35 -10.86 21.57 22.34
CA LEU A 35 -10.76 21.54 20.88
C LEU A 35 -11.25 22.87 20.29
N ARG A 36 -12.36 23.42 20.79
CA ARG A 36 -12.91 24.73 20.41
C ARG A 36 -11.96 25.91 20.68
N LYS A 37 -10.91 25.74 21.48
CA LYS A 37 -9.89 26.76 21.74
C LYS A 37 -8.68 26.67 20.81
N ASN A 38 -8.59 25.61 20.00
CA ASN A 38 -7.50 25.38 19.06
C ASN A 38 -8.06 25.33 17.63
N ASP A 39 -8.15 26.50 16.99
CA ASP A 39 -8.76 26.66 15.67
C ASP A 39 -8.11 25.78 14.59
N GLY A 40 -6.78 25.60 14.66
CA GLY A 40 -6.05 24.75 13.71
C GLY A 40 -6.43 23.27 13.84
N LEU A 41 -6.41 22.74 15.06
CA LEU A 41 -6.80 21.35 15.32
C LEU A 41 -8.29 21.13 15.05
N LEU A 42 -9.14 22.09 15.44
CA LEU A 42 -10.57 22.03 15.18
C LEU A 42 -10.83 21.91 13.67
N SER A 43 -10.21 22.77 12.85
CA SER A 43 -10.34 22.70 11.40
C SER A 43 -9.93 21.32 10.84
N ASP A 44 -8.82 20.76 11.33
CA ASP A 44 -8.31 19.46 10.90
C ASP A 44 -9.26 18.30 11.27
N VAL A 45 -9.79 18.32 12.49
CA VAL A 45 -10.74 17.30 12.96
C VAL A 45 -12.08 17.39 12.23
N LEU A 46 -12.60 18.59 11.99
CA LEU A 46 -13.82 18.77 11.20
C LEU A 46 -13.63 18.30 9.75
N THR A 47 -12.44 18.52 9.18
CA THR A 47 -12.09 18.00 7.86
C THR A 47 -12.12 16.47 7.85
N LEU A 48 -11.49 15.81 8.81
CA LEU A 48 -11.57 14.34 8.92
C LEU A 48 -13.01 13.85 9.02
N ALA A 49 -13.83 14.52 9.83
CA ALA A 49 -15.23 14.16 10.03
C ALA A 49 -16.09 14.32 8.77
N ALA A 50 -15.82 15.33 7.93
CA ALA A 50 -16.51 15.53 6.65
C ALA A 50 -16.19 14.43 5.61
N PHE A 51 -15.00 13.85 5.69
CA PHE A 51 -14.54 12.86 4.73
C PHE A 51 -14.82 11.42 5.17
N SER A 52 -14.82 11.14 6.47
CA SER A 52 -14.86 9.76 6.97
C SER A 52 -15.63 9.60 8.29
N PRO A 53 -16.86 9.08 8.26
CA PRO A 53 -17.57 8.59 9.44
C PRO A 53 -16.74 7.60 10.28
N LEU A 54 -15.95 6.74 9.65
CA LEU A 54 -15.04 5.82 10.33
C LEU A 54 -14.02 6.56 11.21
N LEU A 55 -13.38 7.61 10.69
CA LEU A 55 -12.39 8.36 11.44
C LEU A 55 -13.03 9.22 12.54
N SER A 56 -14.26 9.72 12.33
CA SER A 56 -15.08 10.33 13.38
C SER A 56 -15.29 9.37 14.55
N ALA A 57 -15.76 8.15 14.27
CA ALA A 57 -15.96 7.13 15.29
C ALA A 57 -14.65 6.78 16.01
N THR A 58 -13.54 6.70 15.26
CA THR A 58 -12.19 6.47 15.82
C THR A 58 -11.80 7.55 16.83
N LEU A 59 -11.99 8.83 16.50
CA LEU A 59 -11.65 9.96 17.36
C LEU A 59 -12.54 10.04 18.60
N LEU A 60 -13.83 9.69 18.48
CA LEU A 60 -14.74 9.60 19.63
C LEU A 60 -14.34 8.46 20.56
N GLN A 61 -13.99 7.28 20.02
CA GLN A 61 -13.53 6.15 20.82
C GLN A 61 -12.17 6.39 21.48
N ASN A 62 -11.31 7.22 20.87
CA ASN A 62 -9.94 7.48 21.30
C ASN A 62 -9.63 8.99 21.32
N PRO A 63 -10.20 9.78 22.26
CA PRO A 63 -10.07 11.24 22.27
C PRO A 63 -8.62 11.73 22.41
N ASP A 64 -7.72 10.93 22.99
CA ASP A 64 -6.29 11.24 23.04
C ASP A 64 -5.65 11.40 21.66
N TYR A 65 -6.24 10.83 20.61
CA TYR A 65 -5.74 10.95 19.24
C TYR A 65 -5.88 12.37 18.71
N LEU A 66 -6.83 13.18 19.22
CA LEU A 66 -6.94 14.60 18.90
C LEU A 66 -5.65 15.33 19.25
N TRP A 67 -5.15 15.10 20.46
CA TRP A 67 -3.96 15.77 20.98
C TRP A 67 -2.67 15.25 20.37
N TRP A 68 -2.64 13.94 20.07
CA TRP A 68 -1.55 13.35 19.29
C TRP A 68 -1.47 14.00 17.89
N LEU A 69 -2.59 14.11 17.18
CA LEU A 69 -2.66 14.69 15.83
C LEU A 69 -2.16 16.15 15.81
N ASN A 70 -2.52 16.94 16.82
CA ASN A 70 -2.06 18.32 16.98
C ASN A 70 -0.53 18.44 17.03
N ARG A 71 0.15 17.52 17.72
CA ARG A 71 1.62 17.49 17.81
C ARG A 71 2.25 17.13 16.46
N LYS A 72 1.58 16.26 15.69
CA LYS A 72 2.06 15.74 14.41
C LYS A 72 1.92 16.69 13.23
N ARG A 73 1.13 17.76 13.36
CA ARG A 73 0.89 18.76 12.30
C ARG A 73 2.16 19.40 11.72
N ARG A 74 3.30 19.32 12.42
CA ARG A 74 4.58 19.93 12.04
C ARG A 74 5.66 18.92 11.64
N GLU A 75 5.34 17.63 11.64
CA GLU A 75 6.30 16.59 11.27
C GLU A 75 6.41 16.43 9.74
N PRO A 76 7.48 15.80 9.25
CA PRO A 76 7.62 15.46 7.83
C PRO A 76 6.38 14.74 7.30
N ALA A 77 6.05 15.01 6.02
CA ALA A 77 4.88 14.43 5.37
C ALA A 77 4.91 12.89 5.37
N VAL A 78 6.07 12.31 5.03
CA VAL A 78 6.30 10.86 4.99
C VAL A 78 7.20 10.46 6.15
N ARG A 79 6.79 9.45 6.91
CA ARG A 79 7.62 8.86 7.96
C ARG A 79 8.35 7.63 7.44
N THR A 80 9.62 7.52 7.80
CA THR A 80 10.43 6.33 7.50
C THR A 80 10.01 5.14 8.35
N LYS A 81 10.36 3.92 7.90
CA LYS A 81 10.13 2.68 8.68
C LYS A 81 10.72 2.79 10.09
N ASP A 82 11.92 3.37 10.25
CA ASP A 82 12.60 3.48 11.55
C ASP A 82 11.91 4.46 12.50
N GLU A 83 11.47 5.62 12.01
CA GLU A 83 10.68 6.56 12.81
C GLU A 83 9.34 5.96 13.26
N LEU A 84 8.71 5.16 12.39
CA LEU A 84 7.47 4.45 12.70
C LEU A 84 7.71 3.32 13.70
N LEU A 85 8.82 2.57 13.60
CA LEU A 85 9.23 1.58 14.59
C LEU A 85 9.47 2.21 15.96
N GLU A 86 10.16 3.35 16.02
CA GLU A 86 10.40 4.05 17.28
C GLU A 86 9.10 4.55 17.90
N ALA A 87 8.21 5.14 17.09
CA ALA A 87 6.90 5.60 17.53
C ALA A 87 5.99 4.44 17.97
N LEU A 88 6.05 3.30 17.28
CA LEU A 88 5.32 2.09 17.63
C LEU A 88 5.86 1.47 18.91
N GLY A 89 7.18 1.40 19.09
CA GLY A 89 7.80 0.93 20.33
C GLY A 89 7.35 1.75 21.53
N ARG A 90 7.37 3.09 21.40
CA ARG A 90 6.83 4.00 22.44
C ARG A 90 5.34 3.76 22.68
N PHE A 91 4.55 3.52 21.63
CA PHE A 91 3.11 3.26 21.75
C PHE A 91 2.81 1.93 22.46
N VAL A 92 3.53 0.86 22.12
CA VAL A 92 3.40 -0.47 22.75
C VAL A 92 3.73 -0.39 24.24
N LEU A 93 4.79 0.35 24.61
CA LEU A 93 5.18 0.52 26.01
C LEU A 93 4.13 1.28 26.84
N THR A 94 3.45 2.28 26.27
CA THR A 94 2.43 3.05 27.00
C THR A 94 1.06 2.39 27.03
N HIS A 95 0.86 1.26 26.35
CA HIS A 95 -0.40 0.50 26.30
C HIS A 95 -0.19 -0.98 26.61
N SER A 96 0.78 -1.29 27.49
CA SER A 96 1.21 -2.65 27.80
C SER A 96 0.14 -3.55 28.43
N ASP A 97 -0.96 -2.96 28.89
CA ASP A 97 -2.16 -3.61 29.42
C ASP A 97 -3.03 -4.26 28.33
N VAL A 98 -2.79 -3.91 27.06
CA VAL A 98 -3.52 -4.41 25.90
C VAL A 98 -2.67 -5.43 25.13
N ASP A 99 -3.29 -6.46 24.56
CA ASP A 99 -2.59 -7.42 23.73
C ASP A 99 -1.95 -6.77 22.48
N LEU A 100 -0.77 -7.28 22.09
CA LEU A 100 0.02 -6.71 20.99
C LEU A 100 -0.77 -6.55 19.69
N HIS A 101 -1.58 -7.54 19.29
CA HIS A 101 -2.36 -7.47 18.04
C HIS A 101 -3.34 -6.28 18.04
N THR A 102 -3.95 -5.97 19.19
CA THR A 102 -4.85 -4.81 19.35
C THR A 102 -4.06 -3.50 19.40
N GLN A 103 -2.88 -3.48 20.03
CA GLN A 103 -1.97 -2.32 19.97
C GLN A 103 -1.56 -1.99 18.53
N LEU A 104 -1.24 -3.00 17.70
CA LEU A 104 -0.87 -2.81 16.30
C LEU A 104 -2.04 -2.22 15.48
N ALA A 105 -3.26 -2.72 15.69
CA ALA A 105 -4.46 -2.21 15.03
C ALA A 105 -4.75 -0.74 15.40
N ARG A 106 -4.66 -0.41 16.70
CA ARG A 106 -4.82 0.96 17.21
C ARG A 106 -3.75 1.90 16.66
N PHE A 107 -2.48 1.48 16.69
CA PHE A 107 -1.38 2.28 16.15
C PHE A 107 -1.57 2.57 14.67
N ARG A 108 -1.93 1.55 13.87
CA ARG A 108 -2.23 1.72 12.45
C ARG A 108 -3.33 2.74 12.24
N ARG A 109 -4.47 2.59 12.92
CA ARG A 109 -5.62 3.49 12.78
C ARG A 109 -5.26 4.93 13.14
N ARG A 110 -4.45 5.11 14.19
CA ARG A 110 -3.94 6.41 14.60
C ARG A 110 -3.05 7.05 13.52
N GLU A 111 -2.12 6.31 12.94
CA GLU A 111 -1.27 6.84 11.85
C GLU A 111 -2.07 7.11 10.57
N LEU A 112 -3.08 6.29 10.24
CA LEU A 112 -3.95 6.55 9.09
C LEU A 112 -4.76 7.84 9.22
N LEU A 113 -5.12 8.29 10.44
CA LEU A 113 -5.71 9.63 10.65
C LEU A 113 -4.80 10.73 10.12
N ARG A 114 -3.49 10.66 10.46
CA ARG A 114 -2.49 11.64 10.04
C ARG A 114 -2.32 11.63 8.52
N VAL A 115 -2.11 10.45 7.94
CA VAL A 115 -1.90 10.32 6.49
C VAL A 115 -3.15 10.77 5.71
N PHE A 116 -4.34 10.36 6.14
CA PHE A 116 -5.59 10.74 5.47
C PHE A 116 -5.90 12.23 5.58
N LEU A 117 -5.60 12.86 6.72
CA LEU A 117 -5.67 14.32 6.84
C LEU A 117 -4.77 15.00 5.80
N GLY A 118 -3.52 14.52 5.65
CA GLY A 118 -2.59 15.02 4.64
C GLY A 118 -3.11 14.86 3.21
N ASP A 119 -3.71 13.71 2.88
CA ASP A 119 -4.32 13.43 1.57
C ASP A 119 -5.47 14.40 1.26
N VAL A 120 -6.49 14.48 2.13
CA VAL A 120 -7.69 15.28 1.87
C VAL A 120 -7.41 16.78 1.89
N ARG A 121 -6.41 17.22 2.66
CA ARG A 121 -5.91 18.61 2.65
C ARG A 121 -5.03 18.92 1.44
N ARG A 122 -4.63 17.91 0.64
CA ARG A 122 -3.68 18.03 -0.49
C ARG A 122 -2.30 18.52 -0.05
N LEU A 123 -1.86 18.09 1.13
CA LEU A 123 -0.52 18.36 1.68
C LEU A 123 0.48 17.26 1.31
N MET A 124 0.01 16.17 0.71
CA MET A 124 0.82 15.03 0.27
C MET A 124 0.47 14.66 -1.17
N THR A 125 1.49 14.32 -1.93
CA THR A 125 1.38 13.65 -3.23
C THR A 125 0.93 12.20 -3.06
N ILE A 126 0.44 11.58 -4.13
CA ILE A 126 0.02 10.17 -4.06
C ILE A 126 1.20 9.24 -3.76
N ALA A 127 2.39 9.52 -4.29
CA ALA A 127 3.59 8.75 -3.98
C ALA A 127 3.92 8.81 -2.48
N GLU A 128 3.89 10.00 -1.88
CA GLU A 128 4.14 10.18 -0.45
C GLU A 128 3.09 9.47 0.42
N ILE A 129 1.80 9.56 0.07
CA ILE A 129 0.71 8.89 0.79
C ILE A 129 0.92 7.38 0.80
N THR A 130 1.15 6.79 -0.37
CA THR A 130 1.26 5.34 -0.47
C THR A 130 2.57 4.82 0.11
N GLU A 131 3.65 5.61 0.06
CA GLU A 131 4.91 5.30 0.71
C GLU A 131 4.77 5.30 2.24
N ASP A 132 4.14 6.32 2.82
CA ASP A 132 3.92 6.38 4.28
C ASP A 132 3.06 5.21 4.79
N ILE A 133 1.99 4.87 4.06
CA ILE A 133 1.13 3.71 4.38
C ILE A 133 1.91 2.39 4.27
N SER A 134 2.82 2.29 3.29
CA SER A 134 3.67 1.12 3.09
C SER A 134 4.74 1.00 4.18
N ASN A 135 5.36 2.11 4.58
CA ASN A 135 6.32 2.15 5.69
C ASN A 135 5.65 1.78 7.03
N LEU A 136 4.39 2.17 7.22
CA LEU A 136 3.58 1.76 8.38
C LEU A 136 3.34 0.25 8.40
N ALA A 137 3.01 -0.35 7.25
CA ALA A 137 2.85 -1.79 7.14
C ALA A 137 4.17 -2.52 7.45
N ASP A 138 5.29 -2.03 6.93
CA ASP A 138 6.62 -2.60 7.19
C ASP A 138 7.00 -2.55 8.67
N ALA A 139 6.75 -1.43 9.35
CA ALA A 139 7.01 -1.27 10.78
C ALA A 139 6.15 -2.21 11.64
N ILE A 140 4.89 -2.41 11.25
CA ILE A 140 3.98 -3.36 11.92
C ILE A 140 4.43 -4.81 11.70
N LEU A 141 4.80 -5.18 10.47
CA LEU A 141 5.33 -6.51 10.13
C LEU A 141 6.62 -6.82 10.89
N GLU A 142 7.52 -5.84 10.97
CA GLU A 142 8.78 -5.97 11.70
C GLU A 142 8.57 -6.16 13.21
N THR A 143 7.68 -5.37 13.82
CA THR A 143 7.31 -5.54 15.23
C THR A 143 6.67 -6.91 15.49
N ALA A 144 5.75 -7.34 14.63
CA ALA A 144 5.12 -8.65 14.72
C ALA A 144 6.13 -9.80 14.56
N LEU A 145 7.07 -9.66 13.63
CA LEU A 145 8.16 -10.63 13.42
C LEU A 145 9.05 -10.74 14.64
N ARG A 146 9.46 -9.62 15.25
CA ARG A 146 10.29 -9.63 16.47
C ARG A 146 9.57 -10.34 17.63
N ALA A 147 8.29 -10.04 17.83
CA ALA A 147 7.49 -10.70 18.87
C ALA A 147 7.32 -12.20 18.60
N ALA A 148 7.00 -12.58 17.36
CA ALA A 148 6.87 -13.97 16.95
C ALA A 148 8.20 -14.75 17.11
N ARG A 149 9.32 -14.13 16.73
CA ARG A 149 10.67 -14.70 16.85
C ARG A 149 11.02 -14.96 18.30
N GLN A 150 10.76 -13.99 19.18
CA GLN A 150 10.97 -14.17 20.62
C GLN A 150 10.13 -15.32 21.19
N GLU A 151 8.84 -15.42 20.83
CA GLU A 151 7.96 -16.52 21.25
C GLU A 151 8.49 -17.88 20.78
N MET A 152 8.93 -17.95 19.52
CA MET A 152 9.43 -19.16 18.90
C MET A 152 10.79 -19.60 19.43
N ASP A 153 11.71 -18.66 19.67
CA ASP A 153 13.03 -18.93 20.24
C ASP A 153 12.93 -19.41 21.70
N ASN A 154 12.01 -18.84 22.49
CA ASN A 154 11.74 -19.31 23.85
C ASN A 154 11.20 -20.75 23.87
N ARG A 155 10.52 -21.18 22.80
CA ARG A 155 9.95 -22.53 22.70
C ARG A 155 10.94 -23.54 22.15
N TYR A 156 11.62 -23.25 21.05
CA TYR A 156 12.39 -24.26 20.30
C TYR A 156 13.89 -23.95 20.22
N GLY A 157 14.30 -22.78 20.72
CA GLY A 157 15.64 -22.22 20.52
C GLY A 157 15.83 -21.66 19.11
N ALA A 158 16.90 -20.86 18.92
CA ALA A 158 17.17 -20.21 17.64
C ALA A 158 17.46 -21.23 16.52
N PRO A 159 16.99 -20.99 15.28
CA PRO A 159 17.25 -21.83 14.11
C PRO A 159 18.70 -21.68 13.65
N GLN A 160 19.33 -22.80 13.26
CA GLN A 160 20.73 -22.84 12.84
C GLN A 160 20.91 -23.60 11.53
N LEU A 161 21.95 -23.25 10.77
CA LEU A 161 22.44 -24.02 9.64
C LEU A 161 23.96 -24.24 9.75
N PRO A 162 24.50 -25.33 9.17
CA PRO A 162 25.94 -25.51 9.06
C PRO A 162 26.53 -24.59 7.99
N ASP A 163 27.57 -23.82 8.32
CA ASP A 163 28.37 -23.11 7.34
C ASP A 163 29.26 -24.09 6.52
N ARG A 164 29.96 -23.58 5.51
CA ARG A 164 30.89 -24.38 4.67
C ARG A 164 32.01 -25.09 5.45
N LYS A 165 32.26 -24.70 6.70
CA LYS A 165 33.25 -25.29 7.61
C LYS A 165 32.60 -26.13 8.72
N GLY A 166 31.30 -26.39 8.64
CA GLY A 166 30.52 -27.14 9.63
C GLY A 166 30.22 -26.38 10.92
N ARG A 167 30.54 -25.08 11.01
CA ARG A 167 30.18 -24.23 12.17
C ARG A 167 28.71 -23.86 12.07
N LYS A 168 27.99 -23.90 13.19
CA LYS A 168 26.58 -23.54 13.21
C LYS A 168 26.42 -22.02 13.17
N THR A 169 25.80 -21.50 12.12
CA THR A 169 25.41 -20.10 11.99
C THR A 169 23.90 -19.96 12.14
N HIS A 170 23.45 -18.74 12.39
CA HIS A 170 22.03 -18.41 12.49
C HIS A 170 21.34 -18.62 11.13
N ALA A 171 20.09 -19.11 11.16
CA ALA A 171 19.26 -19.18 9.96
C ALA A 171 18.38 -17.94 9.85
N ASP A 172 18.54 -17.23 8.73
CA ASP A 172 17.87 -15.97 8.47
C ASP A 172 16.47 -16.18 7.87
N PHE A 173 15.64 -15.14 8.01
CA PHE A 173 14.24 -15.13 7.62
C PHE A 173 13.87 -13.75 7.08
N CYS A 174 13.06 -13.72 6.02
CA CYS A 174 12.60 -12.50 5.38
C CYS A 174 11.11 -12.59 5.07
N ILE A 175 10.38 -11.53 5.40
CA ILE A 175 9.04 -11.28 4.89
C ILE A 175 9.20 -10.47 3.60
N VAL A 176 8.83 -11.08 2.49
CA VAL A 176 8.78 -10.43 1.18
C VAL A 176 7.37 -9.92 0.95
N SER A 177 7.25 -8.62 0.69
CA SER A 177 6.00 -8.02 0.27
C SER A 177 5.87 -8.06 -1.25
N LEU A 178 4.68 -8.38 -1.73
CA LEU A 178 4.32 -8.43 -3.14
C LEU A 178 3.29 -7.33 -3.47
N GLY A 179 2.96 -7.18 -4.76
CA GLY A 179 1.84 -6.33 -5.20
C GLY A 179 1.98 -4.87 -4.78
N LYS A 180 0.91 -4.31 -4.20
CA LYS A 180 0.88 -2.89 -3.78
C LYS A 180 1.88 -2.59 -2.67
N LEU A 181 1.99 -3.44 -1.66
CA LEU A 181 2.98 -3.25 -0.59
C LEU A 181 4.41 -3.39 -1.14
N GLY A 182 4.61 -4.36 -2.02
CA GLY A 182 5.89 -4.63 -2.68
C GLY A 182 6.40 -3.45 -3.52
N SER A 183 5.51 -2.70 -4.18
CA SER A 183 5.88 -1.50 -4.93
C SER A 183 5.85 -0.18 -4.14
N ARG A 184 5.58 -0.23 -2.83
CA ARG A 184 5.34 0.95 -1.95
C ARG A 184 4.14 1.80 -2.37
N GLU A 185 3.13 1.14 -2.92
CA GLU A 185 1.91 1.76 -3.45
C GLU A 185 0.66 1.30 -2.67
N LEU A 186 0.80 0.95 -1.39
CA LEU A 186 -0.29 0.47 -0.54
C LEU A 186 -1.39 1.53 -0.39
N ASN A 187 -2.65 1.07 -0.34
CA ASN A 187 -3.82 1.94 -0.11
C ASN A 187 -4.44 1.66 1.28
N TYR A 188 -5.33 2.53 1.75
CA TYR A 188 -5.91 2.52 3.10
C TYR A 188 -6.64 1.22 3.47
N SER A 189 -7.34 0.59 2.53
CA SER A 189 -8.05 -0.68 2.76
C SER A 189 -7.57 -1.77 1.79
N SER A 190 -6.24 -1.90 1.65
CA SER A 190 -5.60 -3.00 0.90
C SER A 190 -5.23 -4.16 1.81
N ASP A 191 -5.28 -5.35 1.25
CA ASP A 191 -4.62 -6.52 1.82
C ASP A 191 -3.11 -6.38 1.66
N ILE A 192 -2.35 -7.12 2.48
CA ILE A 192 -0.90 -7.22 2.33
C ILE A 192 -0.54 -8.59 1.76
N ASP A 193 -0.01 -8.59 0.55
CA ASP A 193 0.45 -9.78 -0.14
C ASP A 193 1.85 -10.17 0.34
N LEU A 194 1.99 -11.33 0.98
CA LEU A 194 3.26 -11.75 1.59
C LEU A 194 3.77 -13.10 1.06
N LEU A 195 5.10 -13.20 0.98
CA LEU A 195 5.87 -14.42 0.78
C LEU A 195 6.90 -14.54 1.90
N PHE A 196 7.01 -15.69 2.54
CA PHE A 196 7.95 -15.92 3.63
C PHE A 196 9.13 -16.77 3.18
N LEU A 197 10.33 -16.20 3.26
CA LEU A 197 11.58 -16.86 2.88
C LEU A 197 12.44 -17.17 4.11
N TYR A 198 13.12 -18.31 4.07
CA TYR A 198 14.22 -18.61 4.99
C TYR A 198 15.47 -19.06 4.25
N SER A 199 16.62 -18.88 4.88
CA SER A 199 17.95 -19.19 4.33
C SER A 199 18.10 -20.62 3.83
N ALA A 200 18.07 -21.60 4.72
CA ALA A 200 18.31 -23.01 4.39
C ALA A 200 17.73 -23.99 5.41
N GLU A 201 17.68 -25.26 5.01
CA GLU A 201 17.35 -26.37 5.91
C GLU A 201 18.40 -26.52 7.03
N GLY A 202 17.97 -27.07 8.16
CA GLY A 202 18.75 -27.15 9.39
C GLY A 202 17.86 -27.48 10.58
N GLU A 203 18.35 -27.20 11.78
CA GLU A 203 17.62 -27.46 13.02
C GLU A 203 17.74 -26.30 13.99
N THR A 204 16.75 -26.15 14.86
CA THR A 204 16.86 -25.28 16.02
C THR A 204 17.84 -25.83 17.06
N THR A 205 18.35 -24.93 17.91
CA THR A 205 19.25 -25.34 19.01
C THR A 205 18.60 -26.29 20.01
N GLY A 206 17.26 -26.31 20.11
CA GLY A 206 16.53 -27.10 21.10
C GLY A 206 16.67 -26.59 22.54
N ARG A 207 17.22 -25.39 22.75
CA ARG A 207 17.45 -24.78 24.08
C ARG A 207 16.21 -24.11 24.69
N GLY A 208 15.03 -24.36 24.13
CA GLY A 208 13.77 -23.78 24.59
C GLY A 208 12.98 -24.69 25.52
N THR A 209 11.75 -24.28 25.82
CA THR A 209 10.79 -25.07 26.64
C THR A 209 10.26 -26.33 25.95
N ARG A 210 10.50 -26.49 24.65
CA ARG A 210 10.16 -27.64 23.81
C ARG A 210 11.41 -28.16 23.09
N GLY A 211 11.29 -29.34 22.49
CA GLY A 211 12.37 -29.99 21.76
C GLY A 211 12.79 -29.25 20.48
N LYS A 212 13.73 -29.86 19.76
CA LYS A 212 14.19 -29.35 18.47
C LYS A 212 13.09 -29.40 17.41
N LEU A 213 13.18 -28.48 16.45
CA LEU A 213 12.44 -28.53 15.19
C LEU A 213 13.42 -28.44 14.02
N THR A 214 13.00 -28.93 12.87
CA THR A 214 13.65 -28.55 11.61
C THR A 214 13.44 -27.06 11.34
N ASN A 215 14.34 -26.42 10.60
CA ASN A 215 14.18 -25.02 10.20
C ASN A 215 12.86 -24.80 9.44
N ARG A 216 12.48 -25.72 8.54
CA ARG A 216 11.19 -25.69 7.84
C ARG A 216 10.01 -25.61 8.81
N GLU A 217 9.93 -26.50 9.79
CA GLU A 217 8.84 -26.50 10.78
C GLU A 217 8.84 -25.24 11.63
N TYR A 218 10.02 -24.78 12.05
CA TYR A 218 10.18 -23.55 12.83
C TYR A 218 9.67 -22.33 12.05
N PHE A 219 10.08 -22.17 10.79
CA PHE A 219 9.72 -20.99 10.00
C PHE A 219 8.27 -20.99 9.54
N ILE A 220 7.67 -22.16 9.30
CA ILE A 220 6.21 -22.27 9.11
C ILE A 220 5.50 -21.75 10.37
N LYS A 221 5.84 -22.25 11.56
CA LYS A 221 5.23 -21.79 12.82
C LYS A 221 5.47 -20.31 13.11
N LEU A 222 6.66 -19.80 12.76
CA LEU A 222 6.99 -18.37 12.87
C LEU A 222 6.05 -17.54 11.99
N SER A 223 5.86 -17.94 10.73
CA SER A 223 5.00 -17.23 9.77
C SER A 223 3.53 -17.27 10.20
N GLU A 224 3.05 -18.42 10.69
CA GLU A 224 1.71 -18.59 11.30
C GLU A 224 1.49 -17.59 12.43
N THR A 225 2.51 -17.43 13.28
CA THR A 225 2.48 -16.53 14.42
C THR A 225 2.46 -15.06 13.98
N VAL A 226 3.24 -14.68 12.97
CA VAL A 226 3.20 -13.33 12.38
C VAL A 226 1.82 -13.03 11.79
N VAL A 227 1.28 -13.94 10.96
CA VAL A 227 -0.04 -13.78 10.35
C VAL A 227 -1.12 -13.65 11.41
N ARG A 228 -1.05 -14.45 12.48
CA ARG A 228 -1.97 -14.34 13.62
C ARG A 228 -1.86 -12.97 14.30
N ILE A 229 -0.66 -12.50 14.64
CA ILE A 229 -0.47 -11.22 15.33
C ILE A 229 -1.01 -10.05 14.50
N VAL A 230 -0.80 -10.07 13.18
CA VAL A 230 -1.20 -8.98 12.28
C VAL A 230 -2.68 -9.06 11.88
N GLY A 231 -3.19 -10.27 11.70
CA GLY A 231 -4.52 -10.54 11.13
C GLY A 231 -5.63 -10.87 12.13
N GLN A 232 -5.33 -10.96 13.43
CA GLN A 232 -6.31 -11.27 14.46
C GLN A 232 -7.38 -10.17 14.57
N GLN A 233 -8.65 -10.55 14.44
CA GLN A 233 -9.79 -9.64 14.57
C GLN A 233 -10.16 -9.46 16.04
N THR A 234 -10.21 -8.21 16.51
CA THR A 234 -10.75 -7.83 17.83
C THR A 234 -11.78 -6.72 17.69
N GLY A 235 -12.24 -6.16 18.82
CA GLY A 235 -13.13 -4.99 18.82
C GLY A 235 -12.56 -3.78 18.06
N GLU A 236 -11.24 -3.70 17.88
CA GLU A 236 -10.55 -2.67 17.10
C GLU A 236 -10.31 -3.08 15.63
N GLY A 237 -10.66 -4.31 15.26
CA GLY A 237 -10.31 -4.95 13.99
C GLY A 237 -8.85 -5.42 13.91
N ALA A 238 -8.50 -6.09 12.82
CA ALA A 238 -7.11 -6.48 12.54
C ALA A 238 -6.23 -5.30 12.11
N ALA A 239 -4.93 -5.40 12.32
CA ALA A 239 -3.98 -4.43 11.76
C ALA A 239 -3.97 -4.52 10.23
N TYR A 240 -3.79 -5.71 9.67
CA TYR A 240 -3.95 -5.94 8.24
C TYR A 240 -4.59 -7.29 7.96
N ARG A 241 -5.34 -7.36 6.86
CA ARG A 241 -5.68 -8.65 6.24
C ARG A 241 -4.48 -9.11 5.42
N VAL A 242 -4.07 -10.35 5.61
CA VAL A 242 -2.89 -10.92 4.95
C VAL A 242 -3.35 -11.85 3.83
N ASP A 243 -2.83 -11.65 2.62
CA ASP A 243 -2.99 -12.56 1.51
C ASP A 243 -1.68 -13.33 1.24
N LEU A 244 -1.80 -14.65 1.15
CA LEU A 244 -0.69 -15.58 0.92
C LEU A 244 -0.86 -16.38 -0.37
N ARG A 245 -1.85 -16.07 -1.21
CA ARG A 245 -2.16 -16.85 -2.42
C ARG A 245 -1.11 -16.73 -3.52
N LEU A 246 -0.31 -15.66 -3.49
CA LEU A 246 0.76 -15.40 -4.45
C LEU A 246 2.06 -16.16 -4.18
N ARG A 247 2.13 -16.94 -3.08
CA ARG A 247 3.30 -17.79 -2.78
C ARG A 247 3.38 -18.99 -3.74
N PRO A 248 4.56 -19.62 -3.90
CA PRO A 248 4.71 -20.86 -4.67
C PRO A 248 3.67 -21.92 -4.33
N HIS A 249 3.05 -22.50 -5.36
CA HIS A 249 1.92 -23.44 -5.27
C HIS A 249 0.64 -22.88 -4.58
N GLY A 250 0.53 -21.57 -4.42
CA GLY A 250 -0.64 -20.89 -3.89
C GLY A 250 -1.13 -21.47 -2.55
N ARG A 251 -2.45 -21.72 -2.42
CA ARG A 251 -3.07 -22.19 -1.16
C ARG A 251 -2.53 -23.53 -0.66
N VAL A 252 -2.08 -24.43 -1.54
CA VAL A 252 -1.56 -25.76 -1.16
C VAL A 252 -0.07 -25.75 -0.86
N GLY A 253 0.65 -24.68 -1.22
CA GLY A 253 2.07 -24.54 -0.94
C GLY A 253 2.39 -24.30 0.53
N PRO A 254 3.63 -24.61 0.96
CA PRO A 254 4.06 -24.34 2.32
C PRO A 254 4.00 -22.84 2.59
N MET A 255 3.68 -22.47 3.83
CA MET A 255 3.59 -21.06 4.21
C MET A 255 4.96 -20.35 4.20
N SER A 256 6.04 -21.09 4.45
CA SER A 256 7.42 -20.61 4.31
C SER A 256 8.20 -21.54 3.42
N ILE A 257 9.12 -20.98 2.63
CA ILE A 257 9.92 -21.73 1.67
C ILE A 257 11.39 -21.29 1.75
N SER A 258 12.31 -22.23 1.56
CA SER A 258 13.74 -21.89 1.51
C SER A 258 14.05 -21.07 0.26
N VAL A 259 15.07 -20.21 0.31
CA VAL A 259 15.48 -19.43 -0.88
C VAL A 259 15.79 -20.34 -2.07
N ALA A 260 16.52 -21.44 -1.84
CA ALA A 260 16.87 -22.39 -2.88
C ALA A 260 15.64 -23.07 -3.52
N ASP A 261 14.67 -23.49 -2.72
CA ASP A 261 13.44 -24.12 -3.24
C ASP A 261 12.54 -23.11 -3.96
N CYS A 262 12.46 -21.88 -3.45
CA CYS A 262 11.68 -20.81 -4.06
C CYS A 262 12.26 -20.42 -5.42
N ALA A 263 13.58 -20.23 -5.51
CA ALA A 263 14.26 -19.92 -6.76
C ALA A 263 14.08 -21.04 -7.80
N ARG A 264 14.16 -22.31 -7.36
CA ARG A 264 13.88 -23.46 -8.23
C ARG A 264 12.47 -23.41 -8.79
N TYR A 265 11.46 -23.19 -7.94
CA TYR A 265 10.06 -23.07 -8.38
C TYR A 265 9.88 -22.03 -9.49
N TYR A 266 10.41 -20.81 -9.31
CA TYR A 266 10.27 -19.75 -10.31
C TYR A 266 10.96 -20.06 -11.64
N LYS A 267 12.04 -20.84 -11.60
CA LYS A 267 12.77 -21.28 -12.79
C LYS A 267 12.10 -22.43 -13.53
N THR A 268 11.51 -23.38 -12.81
CA THR A 268 11.06 -24.65 -13.41
C THR A 268 9.56 -24.79 -13.57
N GLU A 269 8.76 -24.17 -12.69
CA GLU A 269 7.32 -24.45 -12.56
C GLU A 269 6.43 -23.22 -12.69
N ALA A 270 6.92 -22.04 -12.28
CA ALA A 270 6.10 -20.83 -12.24
C ALA A 270 5.61 -20.39 -13.62
N ARG A 271 4.33 -20.00 -13.67
CA ARG A 271 3.69 -19.39 -14.84
C ARG A 271 4.19 -17.96 -15.05
N ASP A 272 4.02 -17.43 -16.26
CA ASP A 272 4.48 -16.07 -16.61
C ASP A 272 3.90 -14.98 -15.69
N TRP A 273 2.62 -15.11 -15.31
CA TRP A 273 1.99 -14.16 -14.40
C TRP A 273 2.57 -14.21 -12.98
N GLU A 274 3.04 -15.37 -12.51
CA GLU A 274 3.69 -15.50 -11.20
C GLU A 274 5.05 -14.82 -11.20
N ARG A 275 5.78 -14.89 -12.33
CA ARG A 275 7.04 -14.14 -12.52
C ARG A 275 6.78 -12.64 -12.60
N GLN A 276 5.69 -12.21 -13.26
CA GLN A 276 5.29 -10.80 -13.32
C GLN A 276 5.02 -10.21 -11.93
N VAL A 277 4.49 -11.01 -10.99
CA VAL A 277 4.29 -10.56 -9.59
C VAL A 277 5.59 -10.13 -8.93
N LEU A 278 6.72 -10.77 -9.27
CA LEU A 278 8.03 -10.44 -8.69
C LEU A 278 8.56 -9.06 -9.11
N ILE A 279 8.07 -8.48 -10.21
CA ILE A 279 8.38 -7.07 -10.57
C ILE A 279 8.01 -6.12 -9.43
N ARG A 280 6.96 -6.46 -8.68
CA ARG A 280 6.46 -5.69 -7.53
C ARG A 280 6.75 -6.42 -6.23
N SER A 281 7.97 -6.90 -6.06
CA SER A 281 8.42 -7.54 -4.81
C SER A 281 9.50 -6.72 -4.10
N ARG A 282 9.59 -6.84 -2.77
CA ARG A 282 10.71 -6.36 -1.95
C ARG A 282 10.73 -7.03 -0.58
N GLY A 283 11.89 -7.08 0.07
CA GLY A 283 11.95 -7.37 1.52
C GLY A 283 11.31 -6.24 2.33
N SER A 284 10.36 -6.57 3.22
CA SER A 284 9.69 -5.60 4.10
C SER A 284 10.08 -5.72 5.56
N ALA A 285 10.36 -6.93 6.05
CA ALA A 285 10.76 -7.20 7.42
C ALA A 285 11.69 -8.41 7.52
N GLY A 286 12.53 -8.45 8.56
CA GLY A 286 13.56 -9.47 8.70
C GLY A 286 14.83 -9.11 7.93
N ASP A 287 15.53 -10.13 7.41
CA ASP A 287 16.82 -9.95 6.75
C ASP A 287 16.65 -9.49 5.28
N PRO A 288 17.06 -8.25 4.92
CA PRO A 288 16.95 -7.76 3.55
C PRO A 288 17.92 -8.45 2.57
N ASP A 289 19.07 -8.94 3.05
CA ASP A 289 20.06 -9.60 2.19
C ASP A 289 19.54 -10.96 1.69
N LEU A 290 18.67 -11.61 2.47
CA LEU A 290 18.02 -12.86 2.07
C LEU A 290 17.09 -12.66 0.87
N TYR A 291 16.29 -11.58 0.84
CA TYR A 291 15.48 -11.25 -0.33
C TYR A 291 16.34 -10.91 -1.54
N LYS A 292 17.42 -10.14 -1.32
CA LYS A 292 18.35 -9.79 -2.39
C LYS A 292 18.95 -11.02 -3.04
N GLN A 293 19.41 -12.00 -2.24
CA GLN A 293 19.90 -13.28 -2.74
C GLN A 293 18.84 -14.00 -3.58
N PHE A 294 17.61 -14.13 -3.04
CA PHE A 294 16.51 -14.76 -3.77
C PHE A 294 16.22 -14.06 -5.11
N PHE A 295 16.17 -12.73 -5.12
CA PHE A 295 15.83 -11.98 -6.32
C PHE A 295 16.94 -12.07 -7.38
N GLU A 296 18.21 -11.99 -6.97
CA GLU A 296 19.37 -12.23 -7.85
C GLU A 296 19.29 -13.63 -8.49
N ASP A 297 18.84 -14.64 -7.74
CA ASP A 297 18.70 -16.00 -8.26
C ASP A 297 17.60 -16.14 -9.31
N VAL A 298 16.56 -15.30 -9.33
CA VAL A 298 15.41 -15.42 -10.26
C VAL A 298 15.28 -14.25 -11.26
N GLU A 299 16.20 -13.29 -11.21
CA GLU A 299 16.12 -12.07 -12.01
C GLU A 299 16.07 -12.35 -13.51
N ASP A 300 16.78 -13.39 -13.96
CA ASP A 300 16.89 -13.81 -15.36
C ASP A 300 15.58 -14.37 -15.93
N VAL A 301 14.75 -14.98 -15.08
CA VAL A 301 13.41 -15.49 -15.47
C VAL A 301 12.32 -14.44 -15.31
N VAL A 302 12.54 -13.40 -14.49
CA VAL A 302 11.60 -12.25 -14.38
C VAL A 302 11.81 -11.27 -15.54
N PHE A 303 13.07 -10.92 -15.83
CA PHE A 303 13.45 -9.98 -16.88
C PHE A 303 14.27 -10.68 -17.97
N VAL A 304 13.57 -11.41 -18.84
CA VAL A 304 14.18 -12.21 -19.90
C VAL A 304 14.93 -11.30 -20.89
N SER A 305 16.24 -11.54 -21.03
CA SER A 305 17.07 -10.86 -22.04
C SER A 305 17.06 -11.67 -23.33
N GLY A 306 16.79 -11.01 -24.46
CA GLY A 306 16.76 -11.66 -25.79
C GLY A 306 18.11 -12.20 -26.29
N SER A 307 19.20 -11.96 -25.56
CA SER A 307 20.54 -12.48 -25.84
C SER A 307 21.14 -13.09 -24.57
N GLY A 308 21.62 -14.33 -24.65
CA GLY A 308 22.49 -14.88 -23.62
C GLY A 308 23.74 -14.03 -23.44
N SER A 309 24.04 -13.67 -22.18
CA SER A 309 25.28 -13.09 -21.61
C SER A 309 25.68 -11.64 -21.94
N ALA A 310 25.69 -10.77 -20.91
CA ALA A 310 26.91 -10.22 -20.26
C ALA A 310 26.51 -9.22 -19.14
N PRO A 311 27.23 -9.15 -18.00
CA PRO A 311 26.92 -8.23 -16.92
C PRO A 311 27.28 -6.78 -17.30
N TYR A 312 26.34 -5.86 -17.19
CA TYR A 312 26.58 -4.42 -17.32
C TYR A 312 27.31 -3.92 -16.07
N GLU A 313 28.45 -3.24 -16.25
CA GLU A 313 29.22 -2.64 -15.16
C GLU A 313 28.38 -1.59 -14.41
N ARG A 314 28.40 -1.67 -13.07
CA ARG A 314 27.72 -0.71 -12.20
C ARG A 314 28.42 0.65 -12.30
N GLU A 315 27.77 1.64 -12.92
CA GLU A 315 28.21 3.03 -12.78
C GLU A 315 27.96 3.53 -11.35
N THR A 316 28.94 4.27 -10.83
CA THR A 316 29.03 4.78 -9.45
C THR A 316 28.04 5.92 -9.18
N PRO A 317 27.70 6.22 -7.90
CA PRO A 317 26.70 7.22 -7.57
C PRO A 317 27.15 8.63 -7.97
N PHE A 318 26.28 9.33 -8.69
CA PHE A 318 26.40 10.74 -9.04
C PHE A 318 26.51 11.60 -7.76
N ARG A 319 27.68 12.21 -7.55
CA ARG A 319 27.94 13.13 -6.44
C ARG A 319 27.28 14.47 -6.75
N MET A 320 26.21 14.81 -6.03
CA MET A 320 25.67 16.18 -6.04
C MET A 320 26.79 17.15 -5.68
N ARG A 321 27.12 18.07 -6.59
CA ARG A 321 27.98 19.22 -6.27
C ARG A 321 27.20 20.16 -5.37
N SER A 322 27.57 20.20 -4.10
CA SER A 322 27.25 21.29 -3.18
C SER A 322 27.88 22.59 -3.71
N GLY A 323 27.07 23.52 -4.20
CA GLY A 323 27.50 24.88 -4.47
C GLY A 323 27.75 25.61 -3.15
N SER A 324 29.01 25.82 -2.80
CA SER A 324 29.44 26.73 -1.74
C SER A 324 29.39 28.16 -2.27
N LEU A 325 28.61 28.99 -1.57
CA LEU A 325 28.66 30.44 -1.68
C LEU A 325 30.06 30.93 -1.27
N ALA A 326 30.76 31.55 -2.21
CA ALA A 326 31.86 32.45 -1.91
C ALA A 326 31.70 33.71 -2.77
N MET A 327 31.48 34.81 -2.07
CA MET A 327 31.67 36.18 -2.55
C MET A 327 33.08 36.31 -3.14
N ASN A 328 33.23 36.96 -4.29
CA ASN A 328 34.18 38.06 -4.36
C ASN A 328 33.91 39.01 -5.53
N ASP A 329 34.19 40.26 -5.17
CA ASP A 329 34.03 41.54 -5.84
C ASP A 329 34.82 41.72 -7.15
N SER A 330 34.34 42.72 -7.90
CA SER A 330 35.08 43.62 -8.79
C SER A 330 35.56 43.11 -10.15
N SER A 331 34.93 43.56 -11.23
CA SER A 331 35.42 44.72 -12.02
C SER A 331 34.61 44.91 -13.31
N ASN A 332 34.35 46.19 -13.62
CA ASN A 332 33.78 46.72 -14.86
C ASN A 332 34.38 46.07 -16.11
N ASP A 333 33.55 45.77 -17.12
CA ASP A 333 33.58 46.60 -18.33
C ASP A 333 32.28 46.54 -19.14
N LEU A 334 31.85 47.71 -19.58
CA LEU A 334 30.72 47.94 -20.47
C LEU A 334 31.20 47.73 -21.92
N THR A 335 30.58 46.84 -22.68
CA THR A 335 30.29 47.12 -24.09
C THR A 335 29.07 46.35 -24.57
N THR A 336 28.22 47.11 -25.23
CA THR A 336 26.98 46.75 -25.92
C THR A 336 27.27 46.09 -27.27
N GLU A 337 26.75 44.88 -27.53
CA GLU A 337 26.40 44.46 -28.90
C GLU A 337 25.05 43.74 -28.93
N LYS A 338 24.29 44.06 -29.98
CA LYS A 338 22.92 43.64 -30.30
C LYS A 338 22.91 42.27 -31.01
N PRO A 339 21.74 41.63 -31.20
CA PRO A 339 21.63 40.19 -31.34
C PRO A 339 21.91 39.73 -32.77
N ASP A 340 22.72 38.67 -32.90
CA ASP A 340 22.89 37.98 -34.18
C ASP A 340 21.85 36.85 -34.27
N THR A 341 20.91 37.04 -35.19
CA THR A 341 19.87 36.08 -35.56
C THR A 341 20.49 34.95 -36.38
N ASN A 342 20.81 33.83 -35.73
CA ASN A 342 20.98 32.54 -36.40
C ASN A 342 20.95 31.40 -35.36
N GLU A 343 19.76 31.01 -34.92
CA GLU A 343 19.57 29.67 -34.33
C GLU A 343 19.45 28.66 -35.48
N PRO A 344 20.36 27.68 -35.62
CA PRO A 344 20.10 26.54 -36.46
C PRO A 344 18.97 25.74 -35.81
N SER A 345 17.90 25.56 -36.58
CA SER A 345 16.82 24.60 -36.36
C SER A 345 17.32 23.36 -35.60
N ARG A 346 16.82 23.17 -34.36
CA ARG A 346 17.05 21.95 -33.56
C ARG A 346 16.58 20.74 -34.38
N GLN A 347 17.50 20.14 -35.13
CA GLN A 347 17.30 18.84 -35.74
C GLN A 347 17.02 17.86 -34.60
N ARG A 348 15.81 17.29 -34.61
CA ARG A 348 15.46 16.16 -33.75
C ARG A 348 16.51 15.08 -33.99
N THR A 349 17.30 14.78 -32.97
CA THR A 349 18.18 13.61 -32.98
C THR A 349 17.30 12.39 -33.26
N PRO A 350 17.59 11.59 -34.30
CA PRO A 350 16.81 10.40 -34.58
C PRO A 350 16.95 9.41 -33.42
N LEU A 351 15.84 8.75 -33.08
CA LEU A 351 15.76 7.69 -32.07
C LEU A 351 16.91 6.67 -32.26
N PRO A 352 17.56 6.18 -31.18
CA PRO A 352 18.46 5.04 -31.29
C PRO A 352 17.70 3.83 -31.88
N PRO A 353 18.34 2.98 -32.69
CA PRO A 353 17.71 1.78 -33.23
C PRO A 353 17.61 0.71 -32.13
N LEU A 354 16.74 0.93 -31.15
CA LEU A 354 16.40 -0.06 -30.14
C LEU A 354 15.29 -0.93 -30.71
N LEU A 355 15.66 -1.96 -31.47
CA LEU A 355 14.90 -3.18 -31.72
C LEU A 355 15.80 -4.11 -32.55
N ARG A 356 16.71 -4.83 -31.90
CA ARG A 356 17.23 -6.06 -32.52
C ARG A 356 16.03 -7.00 -32.74
N LYS A 357 16.03 -7.78 -33.83
CA LYS A 357 14.93 -8.72 -34.14
C LYS A 357 14.55 -9.61 -32.95
N GLU A 358 15.51 -9.99 -32.11
CA GLU A 358 15.28 -10.79 -30.89
C GLU A 358 14.53 -10.01 -29.79
N SER A 359 14.87 -8.73 -29.57
CA SER A 359 14.13 -7.84 -28.67
C SER A 359 12.67 -7.66 -29.11
N SER A 360 12.40 -7.70 -30.42
CA SER A 360 11.03 -7.65 -30.94
C SER A 360 10.19 -8.88 -30.58
N VAL A 361 10.78 -10.07 -30.44
CA VAL A 361 10.02 -11.30 -30.15
C VAL A 361 9.69 -11.36 -28.67
N VAL A 362 10.66 -11.10 -27.80
CA VAL A 362 10.46 -11.04 -26.35
C VAL A 362 9.45 -9.95 -26.00
N ALA A 363 9.56 -8.77 -26.61
CA ALA A 363 8.60 -7.68 -26.39
C ALA A 363 7.17 -8.05 -26.79
N LYS A 364 6.98 -8.72 -27.93
CA LYS A 364 5.65 -9.18 -28.37
C LYS A 364 5.06 -10.21 -27.42
N ALA A 365 5.85 -11.21 -27.01
CA ALA A 365 5.42 -12.23 -26.06
C ALA A 365 5.02 -11.64 -24.69
N ALA A 366 5.80 -10.67 -24.19
CA ALA A 366 5.49 -9.95 -22.94
C ALA A 366 4.16 -9.18 -23.04
N LEU A 367 3.97 -8.42 -24.13
CA LEU A 367 2.73 -7.68 -24.38
C LEU A 367 1.52 -8.62 -24.52
N GLU A 368 1.67 -9.75 -25.21
CA GLU A 368 0.66 -10.79 -25.34
C GLU A 368 0.28 -11.42 -24.01
N SER A 369 1.27 -11.75 -23.18
CA SER A 369 1.06 -12.35 -21.86
C SER A 369 0.25 -11.44 -20.95
N VAL A 370 0.65 -10.16 -20.83
CA VAL A 370 -0.09 -9.18 -20.02
C VAL A 370 -1.50 -8.92 -20.57
N ARG A 371 -1.65 -8.87 -21.90
CA ARG A 371 -2.97 -8.71 -22.52
C ARG A 371 -3.90 -9.89 -22.23
N ARG A 372 -3.39 -11.12 -22.28
CA ARG A 372 -4.15 -12.33 -21.88
C ARG A 372 -4.57 -12.26 -20.42
N SER A 373 -3.67 -11.86 -19.52
CA SER A 373 -4.03 -11.64 -18.11
C SER A 373 -5.15 -10.60 -17.94
N LYS A 374 -5.15 -9.52 -18.73
CA LYS A 374 -6.25 -8.56 -18.71
C LYS A 374 -7.57 -9.18 -19.16
N GLN A 375 -7.57 -9.91 -20.27
CA GLN A 375 -8.80 -10.50 -20.82
C GLN A 375 -9.46 -11.48 -19.85
N LEU A 376 -8.66 -12.26 -19.11
CA LEU A 376 -9.17 -13.12 -18.04
C LEU A 376 -9.89 -12.29 -16.97
N ILE A 377 -9.23 -11.25 -16.45
CA ILE A 377 -9.80 -10.35 -15.44
C ILE A 377 -11.08 -9.68 -15.95
N ASP A 378 -11.11 -9.22 -17.20
CA ASP A 378 -12.29 -8.58 -17.78
C ASP A 378 -13.47 -9.58 -17.91
N ASN A 379 -13.19 -10.85 -18.23
CA ASN A 379 -14.22 -11.88 -18.45
C ASN A 379 -14.88 -12.38 -17.16
N GLU A 380 -14.18 -12.35 -16.02
CA GLU A 380 -14.80 -12.68 -14.73
C GLU A 380 -15.71 -11.60 -14.16
N GLN A 381 -15.61 -10.38 -14.68
CA GLN A 381 -16.17 -9.23 -14.02
C GLN A 381 -17.46 -8.77 -14.70
N ASN A 382 -18.60 -9.14 -14.11
CA ASN A 382 -19.91 -8.57 -14.44
C ASN A 382 -20.12 -7.26 -13.68
N PHE A 383 -19.43 -6.19 -14.08
CA PHE A 383 -19.81 -4.86 -13.62
C PHE A 383 -21.09 -4.46 -14.38
N GLY A 384 -22.17 -4.18 -13.66
CA GLY A 384 -23.39 -3.61 -14.25
C GLY A 384 -23.15 -2.19 -14.78
N ALA A 385 -24.10 -1.27 -14.59
CA ALA A 385 -23.93 0.15 -14.96
C ALA A 385 -22.89 0.91 -14.08
N GLU A 386 -22.18 0.21 -13.21
CA GLU A 386 -21.28 0.76 -12.20
C GLU A 386 -19.84 0.85 -12.70
N PHE A 387 -19.16 1.98 -12.43
CA PHE A 387 -17.75 2.13 -12.76
C PHE A 387 -16.86 1.67 -11.60
N ASN A 388 -15.99 0.70 -11.87
CA ASN A 388 -14.94 0.26 -10.94
C ASN A 388 -13.63 1.01 -11.24
N VAL A 389 -13.11 1.79 -10.28
CA VAL A 389 -11.93 2.65 -10.50
C VAL A 389 -10.64 1.86 -10.75
N LYS A 390 -10.57 0.62 -10.23
CA LYS A 390 -9.39 -0.24 -10.35
C LYS A 390 -9.46 -1.05 -11.65
N LEU A 391 -10.56 -1.77 -11.85
CA LEU A 391 -10.71 -2.79 -12.89
C LEU A 391 -11.48 -2.30 -14.13
N GLY A 392 -12.22 -1.20 -14.02
CA GLY A 392 -12.96 -0.64 -15.15
C GLY A 392 -12.04 -0.21 -16.30
N ARG A 393 -12.62 -0.10 -17.50
CA ARG A 393 -11.94 0.42 -18.68
C ARG A 393 -11.33 1.79 -18.38
N GLY A 394 -10.03 1.97 -18.66
CA GLY A 394 -9.31 3.19 -18.32
C GLY A 394 -8.99 3.36 -16.83
N GLY A 395 -9.21 2.33 -16.01
CA GLY A 395 -8.94 2.35 -14.57
C GLY A 395 -7.46 2.17 -14.22
N ILE A 396 -7.17 2.15 -12.92
CA ILE A 396 -5.80 2.05 -12.38
C ILE A 396 -5.05 0.84 -12.96
N ARG A 397 -5.74 -0.30 -13.13
CA ARG A 397 -5.12 -1.54 -13.60
C ARG A 397 -4.56 -1.43 -15.02
N GLU A 398 -5.18 -0.67 -15.91
CA GLU A 398 -4.65 -0.44 -17.26
C GLU A 398 -3.33 0.35 -17.21
N ILE A 399 -3.20 1.32 -16.29
CA ILE A 399 -1.95 2.07 -16.07
C ILE A 399 -0.85 1.12 -15.58
N GLU A 400 -1.16 0.28 -14.59
CA GLU A 400 -0.22 -0.72 -14.07
C GLU A 400 0.23 -1.72 -15.15
N PHE A 401 -0.69 -2.13 -16.03
CA PHE A 401 -0.39 -3.03 -17.14
C PHE A 401 0.46 -2.39 -18.23
N ILE A 402 0.27 -1.11 -18.55
CA ILE A 402 1.18 -0.39 -19.45
C ILE A 402 2.61 -0.44 -18.89
N ALA A 403 2.77 -0.08 -17.61
CA ALA A 403 4.08 -0.09 -16.97
C ALA A 403 4.69 -1.49 -16.99
N GLN A 404 4.01 -2.49 -16.43
CA GLN A 404 4.54 -3.85 -16.29
C GLN A 404 4.83 -4.52 -17.63
N ALA A 405 3.98 -4.34 -18.65
CA ALA A 405 4.20 -4.95 -19.95
C ALA A 405 5.46 -4.41 -20.63
N LEU A 406 5.69 -3.09 -20.55
CA LEU A 406 6.89 -2.49 -21.10
C LEU A 406 8.14 -2.84 -20.27
N GLN A 407 8.01 -3.00 -18.95
CA GLN A 407 9.09 -3.50 -18.10
C GLN A 407 9.47 -4.95 -18.44
N LEU A 408 8.51 -5.82 -18.67
CA LEU A 408 8.77 -7.19 -19.11
C LEU A 408 9.39 -7.22 -20.52
N ALA A 409 8.91 -6.37 -21.42
CA ALA A 409 9.38 -6.30 -22.80
C ALA A 409 10.84 -5.83 -22.92
N TYR A 410 11.25 -4.86 -22.10
CA TYR A 410 12.52 -4.15 -22.29
C TYR A 410 13.45 -4.20 -21.06
N GLY A 411 12.93 -4.55 -19.88
CA GLY A 411 13.69 -4.58 -18.64
C GLY A 411 14.78 -5.63 -18.62
N GLY A 412 14.67 -6.72 -19.40
CA GLY A 412 15.77 -7.69 -19.58
C GLY A 412 17.04 -7.01 -20.09
N SER A 413 16.93 -6.27 -21.19
CA SER A 413 18.04 -5.53 -21.78
C SER A 413 18.42 -4.25 -21.05
N ASP A 414 17.52 -3.69 -20.23
CA ASP A 414 17.70 -2.37 -19.61
C ASP A 414 17.26 -2.37 -18.14
N PRO A 415 18.19 -2.60 -17.19
CA PRO A 415 17.92 -2.58 -15.76
C PRO A 415 17.31 -1.26 -15.26
N TRP A 416 17.51 -0.15 -15.96
CA TRP A 416 16.87 1.14 -15.64
C TRP A 416 15.35 1.00 -15.54
N LEU A 417 14.74 0.18 -16.40
CA LEU A 417 13.28 0.03 -16.45
C LEU A 417 12.72 -0.82 -15.30
N ARG A 418 13.53 -1.50 -14.49
CA ARG A 418 13.08 -2.49 -13.48
C ARG A 418 12.52 -1.88 -12.18
N SER A 419 12.10 -0.61 -12.19
CA SER A 419 11.54 0.04 -10.98
C SER A 419 10.19 -0.58 -10.61
N PRO A 420 9.99 -1.07 -9.36
CA PRO A 420 8.71 -1.66 -8.96
C PRO A 420 7.58 -0.62 -8.85
N HIS A 421 7.91 0.63 -8.52
CA HIS A 421 6.93 1.70 -8.30
C HIS A 421 6.37 2.23 -9.63
N THR A 422 5.03 2.26 -9.77
CA THR A 422 4.34 2.56 -11.05
C THR A 422 4.72 3.93 -11.62
N LEU A 423 4.61 5.01 -10.84
CA LEU A 423 4.94 6.36 -11.33
C LEU A 423 6.41 6.52 -11.75
N ILE A 424 7.35 5.93 -10.98
CA ILE A 424 8.77 5.93 -11.34
C ILE A 424 8.97 5.12 -12.63
N SER A 425 8.31 3.96 -12.75
CA SER A 425 8.34 3.13 -13.97
C SER A 425 7.88 3.91 -15.19
N LEU A 426 6.74 4.62 -15.12
CA LEU A 426 6.24 5.46 -16.21
C LEU A 426 7.24 6.55 -16.61
N SER A 427 7.85 7.24 -15.65
CA SER A 427 8.89 8.24 -15.94
C SER A 427 10.06 7.62 -16.70
N ARG A 428 10.57 6.47 -16.22
CA ARG A 428 11.71 5.79 -16.85
C ARG A 428 11.39 5.24 -18.24
N LEU A 429 10.15 4.82 -18.46
CA LEU A 429 9.66 4.42 -19.78
C LEU A 429 9.61 5.61 -20.76
N ALA A 430 9.21 6.79 -20.29
CA ALA A 430 9.24 8.01 -21.08
C ALA A 430 10.68 8.46 -21.40
N ASP A 431 11.60 8.38 -20.43
CA ASP A 431 13.03 8.69 -20.64
C ASP A 431 13.65 7.84 -21.76
N ARG A 432 13.14 6.62 -21.96
CA ARG A 432 13.57 5.70 -23.04
C ARG A 432 12.72 5.80 -24.31
N GLY A 433 11.76 6.74 -24.37
CA GLY A 433 10.90 6.97 -25.53
C GLY A 433 9.88 5.85 -25.79
N LEU A 434 9.64 4.96 -24.82
CA LEU A 434 8.66 3.87 -24.94
C LEU A 434 7.21 4.37 -24.79
N ILE A 435 7.03 5.50 -24.13
CA ILE A 435 5.83 6.34 -24.11
C ILE A 435 6.23 7.79 -24.35
N GLY A 436 5.33 8.61 -24.90
CA GLY A 436 5.60 10.04 -25.10
C GLY A 436 5.49 10.87 -23.81
N GLU A 437 6.13 12.04 -23.75
CA GLU A 437 6.03 12.96 -22.59
C GLU A 437 4.59 13.41 -22.29
N ALA A 438 3.79 13.63 -23.35
CA ALA A 438 2.37 13.92 -23.22
C ALA A 438 1.60 12.75 -22.58
N GLU A 439 1.92 11.52 -22.98
CA GLU A 439 1.30 10.31 -22.42
C GLU A 439 1.72 10.08 -20.97
N LEU A 440 2.98 10.34 -20.62
CA LEU A 440 3.43 10.34 -19.23
C LEU A 440 2.60 11.31 -18.39
N THR A 441 2.39 12.53 -18.88
CA THR A 441 1.60 13.55 -18.17
C THR A 441 0.14 13.11 -18.01
N GLU A 442 -0.47 12.55 -19.06
CA GLU A 442 -1.83 12.02 -19.01
C GLU A 442 -1.97 10.86 -18.02
N LEU A 443 -1.06 9.88 -18.06
CA LEU A 443 -1.06 8.72 -17.17
C LEU A 443 -0.78 9.12 -15.72
N PHE A 444 0.14 10.04 -15.48
CA PHE A 444 0.43 10.57 -14.15
C PHE A 444 -0.80 11.23 -13.54
N ASN A 445 -1.44 12.14 -14.28
CA ASN A 445 -2.63 12.85 -13.81
C ASN A 445 -3.81 11.90 -13.60
N ALA A 446 -3.99 10.91 -14.49
CA ALA A 446 -5.02 9.89 -14.32
C ALA A 446 -4.75 8.99 -13.10
N TYR A 447 -3.50 8.59 -12.86
CA TYR A 447 -3.13 7.79 -11.70
C TYR A 447 -3.38 8.56 -10.40
N ASP A 448 -2.95 9.83 -10.30
CA ASP A 448 -3.22 10.67 -9.12
C ASP A 448 -4.73 10.81 -8.86
N PHE A 449 -5.51 11.13 -9.90
CA PHE A 449 -6.97 11.28 -9.78
C PHE A 449 -7.65 9.98 -9.35
N LEU A 450 -7.37 8.87 -10.04
CA LEU A 450 -8.02 7.58 -9.78
C LEU A 450 -7.62 6.99 -8.43
N ARG A 451 -6.35 7.16 -8.00
CA ARG A 451 -5.91 6.74 -6.65
C ARG A 451 -6.60 7.56 -5.57
N ARG A 452 -6.69 8.88 -5.72
CA ARG A 452 -7.43 9.73 -4.76
C ARG A 452 -8.91 9.38 -4.69
N LEU A 453 -9.52 9.05 -5.83
CA LEU A 453 -10.89 8.54 -5.87
C LEU A 453 -11.01 7.22 -5.12
N GLU A 454 -10.09 6.27 -5.35
CA GLU A 454 -10.01 5.01 -4.61
C GLU A 454 -9.89 5.27 -3.09
N HIS A 455 -9.04 6.21 -2.66
CA HIS A 455 -8.84 6.56 -1.26
C HIS A 455 -10.13 7.11 -0.63
N VAL A 456 -10.82 8.04 -1.32
CA VAL A 456 -12.09 8.62 -0.86
C VAL A 456 -13.18 7.55 -0.71
N LEU A 457 -13.27 6.63 -1.66
CA LEU A 457 -14.24 5.53 -1.61
C LEU A 457 -13.94 4.58 -0.44
N GLN A 458 -12.67 4.19 -0.26
CA GLN A 458 -12.29 3.25 0.79
C GLN A 458 -12.45 3.84 2.19
N MET A 459 -12.10 5.12 2.36
CA MET A 459 -12.08 5.76 3.68
C MET A 459 -13.44 6.27 4.15
N GLU A 460 -14.49 6.21 3.33
CA GLU A 460 -15.85 6.48 3.81
C GLU A 460 -16.21 5.56 4.98
N ASN A 461 -16.05 4.24 4.79
CA ASN A 461 -16.40 3.22 5.79
C ASN A 461 -15.25 2.25 6.14
N GLY A 462 -14.04 2.49 5.62
CA GLY A 462 -12.88 1.59 5.81
C GLY A 462 -12.94 0.31 4.99
N LEU A 463 -13.81 0.26 3.98
CA LEU A 463 -14.06 -0.92 3.18
C LEU A 463 -13.19 -0.93 1.92
N GLN A 464 -12.87 -2.12 1.44
CA GLN A 464 -12.18 -2.33 0.16
C GLN A 464 -13.17 -2.18 -1.00
N THR A 465 -13.69 -0.97 -1.15
CA THR A 465 -14.58 -0.61 -2.26
C THR A 465 -13.80 0.10 -3.36
N HIS A 466 -14.08 -0.30 -4.60
CA HIS A 466 -13.54 0.31 -5.82
C HIS A 466 -14.65 0.85 -6.72
N THR A 467 -15.91 0.79 -6.26
CA THR A 467 -17.05 1.12 -7.10
C THR A 467 -17.51 2.54 -6.82
N VAL A 468 -17.60 3.34 -7.87
CA VAL A 468 -18.19 4.68 -7.77
C VAL A 468 -19.72 4.54 -7.63
N PRO A 469 -20.34 5.13 -6.61
CA PRO A 469 -21.79 5.04 -6.43
C PRO A 469 -22.57 5.51 -7.67
N VAL A 470 -23.69 4.84 -7.95
CA VAL A 470 -24.64 5.25 -9.02
C VAL A 470 -25.59 6.33 -8.49
N GLU A 471 -25.99 6.23 -7.22
CA GLU A 471 -26.96 7.15 -6.63
C GLU A 471 -26.46 8.60 -6.69
N PRO A 472 -27.22 9.55 -7.30
CA PRO A 472 -26.75 10.91 -7.55
C PRO A 472 -26.31 11.67 -6.29
N ARG A 473 -26.97 11.45 -5.15
CA ARG A 473 -26.63 12.11 -3.88
C ARG A 473 -25.26 11.66 -3.37
N ARG A 474 -25.05 10.34 -3.25
CA ARG A 474 -23.76 9.77 -2.82
C ARG A 474 -22.64 10.06 -3.82
N ARG A 475 -22.91 9.92 -5.12
CA ARG A 475 -21.95 10.25 -6.18
C ARG A 475 -21.56 11.72 -6.15
N GLY A 476 -22.51 12.62 -5.92
CA GLY A 476 -22.26 14.06 -5.75
C GLY A 476 -21.40 14.36 -4.54
N LEU A 477 -21.59 13.65 -3.41
CA LEU A 477 -20.73 13.77 -2.24
C LEU A 477 -19.29 13.31 -2.52
N VAL A 478 -19.12 12.18 -3.22
CA VAL A 478 -17.80 11.72 -3.69
C VAL A 478 -17.14 12.79 -4.57
N GLY A 479 -17.89 13.38 -5.51
CA GLY A 479 -17.42 14.49 -6.35
C GLY A 479 -16.91 15.68 -5.52
N ARG A 480 -17.66 16.12 -4.50
CA ARG A 480 -17.21 17.20 -3.61
C ARG A 480 -15.97 16.83 -2.81
N ARG A 481 -15.86 15.59 -2.31
CA ARG A 481 -14.65 15.07 -1.64
C ARG A 481 -13.44 15.04 -2.59
N MET A 482 -13.69 14.82 -3.88
CA MET A 482 -12.68 14.95 -4.94
C MET A 482 -12.38 16.40 -5.35
N ARG A 483 -13.02 17.39 -4.69
CA ARG A 483 -12.92 18.84 -4.96
C ARG A 483 -13.51 19.26 -6.32
N CYS A 484 -14.47 18.49 -6.82
CA CYS A 484 -15.30 18.91 -7.95
C CYS A 484 -16.51 19.70 -7.43
N GLU A 485 -16.72 20.88 -7.99
CA GLU A 485 -17.82 21.79 -7.58
C GLU A 485 -19.20 21.18 -7.84
N THR A 486 -19.35 20.45 -8.95
CA THR A 486 -20.61 19.84 -9.38
C THR A 486 -20.42 18.37 -9.73
N LEU A 487 -21.51 17.59 -9.66
CA LEU A 487 -21.54 16.20 -10.09
C LEU A 487 -21.17 16.05 -11.57
N GLU A 488 -21.59 17.01 -12.41
CA GLU A 488 -21.24 17.04 -13.83
C GLU A 488 -19.74 17.21 -14.05
N ASN A 489 -19.10 18.13 -13.31
CA ASN A 489 -17.66 18.32 -13.35
C ASN A 489 -16.91 17.04 -12.95
N PHE A 490 -17.33 16.40 -11.86
CA PHE A 490 -16.75 15.11 -11.44
C PHE A 490 -16.86 14.02 -12.51
N ASN A 491 -18.03 13.86 -13.12
CA ASN A 491 -18.23 12.85 -14.17
C ASN A 491 -17.38 13.14 -15.41
N ARG A 492 -17.26 14.41 -15.81
CA ARG A 492 -16.43 14.81 -16.95
C ARG A 492 -14.94 14.56 -16.69
N GLU A 493 -14.45 14.87 -15.49
CA GLU A 493 -13.05 14.58 -15.14
C GLU A 493 -12.76 13.09 -15.09
N LEU A 494 -13.69 12.30 -14.52
CA LEU A 494 -13.57 10.85 -14.49
C LEU A 494 -13.50 10.28 -15.92
N ASP A 495 -14.42 10.69 -16.80
CA ASP A 495 -14.48 10.25 -18.21
C ASP A 495 -13.24 10.67 -19.01
N ARG A 496 -12.76 11.90 -18.79
CA ARG A 496 -11.53 12.42 -19.42
C ARG A 496 -10.32 11.56 -19.07
N HIS A 497 -10.13 11.24 -17.80
CA HIS A 497 -9.01 10.42 -17.35
C HIS A 497 -9.10 8.98 -17.85
N THR A 498 -10.26 8.33 -17.72
CA THR A 498 -10.44 6.93 -18.14
C THR A 498 -10.32 6.77 -19.65
N THR A 499 -10.87 7.71 -20.43
CA THR A 499 -10.71 7.71 -21.90
C THR A 499 -9.26 7.86 -22.31
N SER A 500 -8.50 8.75 -21.65
CA SER A 500 -7.07 8.96 -21.94
C SER A 500 -6.24 7.72 -21.64
N VAL A 501 -6.42 7.12 -20.45
CA VAL A 501 -5.75 5.87 -20.07
C VAL A 501 -6.05 4.78 -21.08
N HIS A 502 -7.32 4.58 -21.41
CA HIS A 502 -7.71 3.51 -22.31
C HIS A 502 -7.17 3.71 -23.73
N ARG A 503 -7.11 4.95 -24.23
CA ARG A 503 -6.51 5.29 -25.53
C ARG A 503 -5.02 4.90 -25.55
N ILE A 504 -4.26 5.24 -24.51
CA ILE A 504 -2.84 4.92 -24.40
C ILE A 504 -2.65 3.41 -24.26
N PHE A 505 -3.47 2.75 -23.44
CA PHE A 505 -3.50 1.30 -23.32
C PHE A 505 -3.71 0.65 -24.69
N ALA A 506 -4.76 1.03 -25.41
CA ALA A 506 -5.04 0.49 -26.75
C ALA A 506 -3.85 0.68 -27.70
N ARG A 507 -3.21 1.85 -27.71
CA ARG A 507 -2.00 2.11 -28.51
C ARG A 507 -0.86 1.15 -28.18
N VAL A 508 -0.54 0.96 -26.91
CA VAL A 508 0.57 0.09 -26.47
C VAL A 508 0.34 -1.36 -26.89
N PHE A 509 -0.91 -1.82 -26.88
CA PHE A 509 -1.28 -3.20 -27.20
C PHE A 509 -1.75 -3.42 -28.67
N GLN A 510 -1.73 -2.40 -29.54
CA GLN A 510 -2.24 -2.46 -30.92
C GLN A 510 -1.54 -3.50 -31.82
N SER A 511 -0.26 -3.81 -31.57
CA SER A 511 0.54 -4.74 -32.39
C SER A 511 0.30 -6.23 -32.07
N VAL A 512 -0.65 -6.53 -31.18
CA VAL A 512 -1.02 -7.89 -30.77
C VAL A 512 -2.42 -8.19 -31.31
N PRO A 513 -2.62 -9.18 -32.19
CA PRO A 513 -3.96 -9.57 -32.62
C PRO A 513 -4.78 -10.09 -31.42
N PRO A 514 -6.12 -9.88 -31.38
CA PRO A 514 -6.95 -10.46 -30.34
C PRO A 514 -6.81 -11.99 -30.36
N ALA A 515 -6.57 -12.59 -29.19
CA ALA A 515 -6.47 -14.04 -29.06
C ALA A 515 -7.74 -14.71 -29.62
N SER A 516 -7.56 -15.69 -30.52
CA SER A 516 -8.67 -16.48 -31.05
C SER A 516 -9.27 -17.35 -29.94
N ALA A 517 -10.60 -17.47 -29.92
CA ALA A 517 -11.39 -18.17 -28.89
C ALA A 517 -11.11 -19.69 -28.73
N GLY A 518 -10.06 -20.24 -29.35
CA GLY A 518 -9.74 -21.67 -29.38
C GLY A 518 -8.49 -22.11 -28.61
N GLU A 519 -7.69 -21.21 -28.03
CA GLU A 519 -6.47 -21.57 -27.26
C GLU A 519 -6.70 -21.60 -25.73
N PHE A 520 -7.91 -21.96 -25.29
CA PHE A 520 -8.20 -22.19 -23.88
C PHE A 520 -7.77 -23.60 -23.46
N LEU A 521 -6.47 -23.86 -23.32
CA LEU A 521 -5.95 -25.10 -22.74
C LEU A 521 -4.87 -24.84 -21.69
N SER A 522 -5.31 -24.49 -20.48
CA SER A 522 -4.90 -25.10 -19.20
C SER A 522 -5.54 -24.31 -18.05
N ASP A 523 -6.50 -24.93 -17.38
CA ASP A 523 -7.22 -24.53 -16.14
C ASP A 523 -7.21 -23.02 -15.76
N PRO A 524 -8.25 -22.26 -16.15
CA PRO A 524 -8.39 -20.83 -15.88
C PRO A 524 -8.75 -20.48 -14.42
N GLY A 525 -9.17 -21.45 -13.60
CA GLY A 525 -9.81 -21.16 -12.31
C GLY A 525 -8.93 -20.46 -11.27
N SER A 526 -7.60 -20.55 -11.36
CA SER A 526 -6.68 -20.07 -10.31
C SER A 526 -5.94 -18.76 -10.60
N ALA A 527 -5.73 -18.37 -11.87
CA ALA A 527 -5.06 -17.10 -12.22
C ALA A 527 -5.96 -15.87 -11.90
N VAL A 528 -7.24 -16.14 -11.99
CA VAL A 528 -8.43 -15.31 -11.84
C VAL A 528 -8.72 -15.01 -10.37
N GLU A 529 -8.69 -16.08 -9.57
CA GLU A 529 -8.93 -16.08 -8.13
C GLU A 529 -7.72 -15.59 -7.31
N VAL A 530 -6.72 -15.00 -7.99
CA VAL A 530 -5.47 -14.48 -7.41
C VAL A 530 -5.10 -13.08 -7.95
N LEU A 531 -5.38 -12.77 -9.22
CA LEU A 531 -5.17 -11.43 -9.79
C LEU A 531 -6.43 -10.53 -9.73
N GLY A 532 -7.63 -11.10 -9.65
CA GLY A 532 -8.92 -10.41 -9.52
C GLY A 532 -9.58 -10.56 -8.14
N SER A 533 -8.97 -11.29 -7.23
CA SER A 533 -9.65 -11.81 -6.05
C SER A 533 -9.44 -11.00 -4.78
N GLU A 534 -9.87 -9.76 -4.75
CA GLU A 534 -10.25 -9.14 -3.47
C GLU A 534 -11.76 -9.28 -3.22
N GLU A 535 -12.45 -10.10 -4.01
CA GLU A 535 -13.86 -10.42 -3.82
C GLU A 535 -14.05 -11.50 -2.76
N GLY A 536 -14.04 -11.05 -1.51
CA GLY A 536 -14.89 -11.62 -0.48
C GLY A 536 -16.18 -10.80 -0.35
N LEU A 537 -17.28 -11.33 -0.89
CA LEU A 537 -18.66 -11.24 -0.37
C LEU A 537 -19.62 -10.19 -0.98
N PRO A 538 -20.41 -10.58 -2.01
CA PRO A 538 -21.69 -9.93 -2.30
C PRO A 538 -22.75 -10.25 -1.22
N GLN A 539 -22.72 -11.45 -0.62
CA GLN A 539 -23.79 -11.89 0.29
C GLN A 539 -23.68 -11.32 1.71
N ARG A 540 -22.47 -10.98 2.20
CA ARG A 540 -22.29 -10.27 3.49
C ARG A 540 -22.42 -8.75 3.37
N ARG A 541 -22.47 -8.16 2.17
CA ARG A 541 -22.67 -6.71 2.00
C ARG A 541 -24.04 -6.28 2.50
N LYS A 542 -25.10 -7.00 2.13
CA LYS A 542 -26.45 -6.71 2.65
C LYS A 542 -26.51 -6.94 4.16
N ASP A 543 -26.04 -8.08 4.66
CA ASP A 543 -26.09 -8.38 6.10
C ASP A 543 -25.21 -7.45 6.95
N ALA A 544 -24.10 -6.91 6.41
CA ALA A 544 -23.21 -5.99 7.10
C ALA A 544 -23.65 -4.52 6.97
N GLU A 545 -24.21 -4.10 5.84
CA GLU A 545 -24.85 -2.77 5.72
C GLU A 545 -26.10 -2.71 6.61
N GLU A 546 -26.93 -3.76 6.66
CA GLU A 546 -28.12 -3.82 7.52
C GLU A 546 -27.73 -3.93 9.00
N LYS A 547 -26.67 -4.66 9.37
CA LYS A 547 -26.13 -4.72 10.74
C LYS A 547 -25.37 -3.47 11.17
N LEU A 548 -24.70 -2.76 10.25
CA LEU A 548 -23.96 -1.54 10.54
C LEU A 548 -24.92 -0.33 10.61
N GLU A 549 -25.92 -0.25 9.74
CA GLU A 549 -27.03 0.71 9.88
C GLU A 549 -27.81 0.44 11.17
N SER A 550 -28.04 -0.84 11.53
CA SER A 550 -28.64 -1.20 12.82
C SER A 550 -27.73 -0.89 14.01
N ALA A 551 -26.41 -1.08 13.92
CA ALA A 551 -25.46 -0.78 15.00
C ALA A 551 -25.22 0.73 15.19
N VAL A 552 -25.26 1.51 14.10
CA VAL A 552 -25.21 2.98 14.11
C VAL A 552 -26.56 3.56 14.58
N ALA A 553 -27.67 2.86 14.37
CA ALA A 553 -28.98 3.23 14.94
C ALA A 553 -29.16 2.77 16.40
N LEU A 554 -28.51 1.68 16.82
CA LEU A 554 -28.61 1.12 18.19
C LEU A 554 -27.60 1.70 19.18
N SER A 555 -26.70 2.61 18.77
CA SER A 555 -25.81 3.34 19.69
C SER A 555 -26.53 4.44 20.49
N ALA A 556 -27.86 4.47 20.49
CA ALA A 556 -28.66 5.32 21.34
C ALA A 556 -29.10 4.58 22.63
N PHE A 557 -28.19 4.04 23.46
CA PHE A 557 -28.53 3.51 24.80
C PHE A 557 -27.33 3.42 25.75
N PRO A 558 -27.57 3.37 27.08
CA PRO A 558 -27.83 4.47 28.00
C PRO A 558 -26.57 4.89 28.79
N VAL A 559 -26.59 6.11 29.31
CA VAL A 559 -25.61 6.63 30.28
C VAL A 559 -25.58 5.72 31.52
N VAL A 560 -24.47 4.99 31.72
CA VAL A 560 -24.17 4.36 33.01
C VAL A 560 -23.78 5.47 33.97
N ALA A 561 -24.72 5.86 34.83
CA ALA A 561 -24.47 6.76 35.94
C ALA A 561 -23.46 6.11 36.91
N THR A 562 -22.30 6.75 37.08
CA THR A 562 -21.31 6.39 38.10
C THR A 562 -21.86 6.72 39.49
N GLY A 563 -22.44 5.73 40.17
CA GLY A 563 -22.75 5.78 41.59
C GLY A 563 -21.50 5.52 42.42
N ARG A 564 -20.91 6.57 43.00
CA ARG A 564 -19.98 6.45 44.13
C ARG A 564 -20.79 6.00 45.36
N THR A 565 -20.48 4.83 45.92
CA THR A 565 -20.87 4.49 47.29
C THR A 565 -19.75 4.88 48.25
N PRO A 566 -20.05 5.53 49.38
CA PRO A 566 -19.06 5.84 50.41
C PRO A 566 -18.76 4.61 51.27
N ILE A 567 -17.49 4.44 51.60
CA ILE A 567 -17.02 3.47 52.61
C ILE A 567 -17.21 4.13 53.98
N ASP A 568 -18.16 3.61 54.76
CA ASP A 568 -18.30 3.93 56.18
C ASP A 568 -17.71 2.81 57.04
N HIS A 569 -16.88 3.22 57.99
CA HIS A 569 -16.32 2.40 59.07
C HIS A 569 -17.37 2.12 60.16
N ALA A 570 -17.44 0.88 60.67
CA ALA A 570 -17.55 0.50 62.11
C ALA A 570 -17.71 -1.05 62.24
N PRO A 571 -17.67 -1.68 63.45
CA PRO A 571 -16.59 -2.58 63.84
C PRO A 571 -17.01 -4.06 63.97
N ALA A 572 -16.01 -4.94 64.02
CA ALA A 572 -16.17 -6.36 64.34
C ALA A 572 -16.41 -6.56 65.85
N ASN A 573 -17.45 -7.33 66.20
CA ASN A 573 -17.57 -7.98 67.51
C ASN A 573 -18.56 -9.16 67.49
N GLY A 574 -18.07 -10.35 67.92
CA GLY A 574 -18.83 -11.53 68.38
C GLY A 574 -19.59 -12.32 67.30
N GLY A 575 -19.61 -13.67 67.26
CA GLY A 575 -19.19 -14.71 68.19
C GLY A 575 -20.16 -15.90 68.03
N GLY A 576 -19.65 -17.14 67.94
CA GLY A 576 -20.42 -18.40 68.06
C GLY A 576 -21.28 -18.75 66.84
N ARG A 577 -21.34 -19.98 66.35
CA ARG A 577 -20.95 -21.32 66.81
C ARG A 577 -20.62 -22.17 65.57
#